data_AF-A0A227J4D3-F1
#
_entry.id   AF-A0A227J4D3-F1
#
_cell.length_a   1.000
_cell.length_b   1.000
_cell.length_c   1.000
_cell.angle_alpha   90.00
_cell.angle_beta   90.00
_cell.angle_gamma   90.00
#
_symmetry.space_group_name_H-M   'P 1'
#
loop_
_entity.id
_entity.type
_entity.pdbx_description
1 polymer ?
#
loop_
_entity_poly.entity_id
_entity_poly.type
_entity_poly.pdbx_seq_one_letter_code
_entity_poly.pdbx_strand_id
1 'polypeptide(L)' 'MNSPLTIPVKNALSHIVVVGNGMVGQHLVEQLVQKNAHLEHRITVIGAERFIAYDRVQLSSLFAGKSHDDLMLSNQEWY' A
#
# COMPACT_ATOMS: atom_id res chain seq x y z
N MET A 1 -37.91 -25.60 22.45
CA MET A 1 -37.14 -25.81 21.22
C MET A 1 -36.74 -24.44 20.69
N ASN A 2 -35.58 -23.93 21.07
CA ASN A 2 -35.04 -22.69 20.49
C ASN A 2 -33.78 -23.08 19.72
N SER A 3 -33.90 -23.14 18.39
CA SER A 3 -32.76 -23.27 17.50
C SER A 3 -31.97 -21.96 17.54
N PRO A 4 -30.64 -21.96 17.67
CA PRO A 4 -29.88 -20.72 17.73
C PRO A 4 -29.97 -19.98 16.39
N LEU A 5 -30.24 -18.68 16.44
CA LEU A 5 -30.19 -17.77 15.30
C LEU A 5 -28.74 -17.71 14.81
N THR A 6 -28.45 -18.39 13.70
CA THR A 6 -27.19 -18.22 12.97
C THR A 6 -27.22 -16.85 12.29
N ILE A 7 -26.51 -15.88 12.88
CA ILE A 7 -26.24 -14.60 12.22
C ILE A 7 -25.28 -14.93 11.07
N PRO A 8 -25.64 -14.65 9.80
CA PRO A 8 -24.70 -14.81 8.71
C PRO A 8 -23.57 -13.80 8.90
N VAL A 9 -22.39 -14.27 9.28
CA VAL A 9 -21.17 -13.47 9.18
C VAL A 9 -20.98 -13.24 7.68
N LYS A 10 -21.30 -12.03 7.20
CA LYS A 10 -20.87 -11.58 5.87
C LYS A 10 -19.38 -11.86 5.81
N ASN A 11 -18.95 -12.66 4.83
CA ASN A 11 -17.53 -12.99 4.64
C ASN A 11 -16.80 -11.66 4.35
N ALA A 12 -16.32 -11.01 5.41
CA ALA A 12 -15.65 -9.73 5.29
C ALA A 12 -14.34 -10.02 4.56
N LEU A 13 -14.08 -9.28 3.48
CA LEU A 13 -12.81 -9.37 2.76
C LEU A 13 -11.68 -9.28 3.80
N SER A 14 -10.80 -10.28 3.83
CA SER A 14 -9.65 -10.25 4.74
C SER A 14 -8.86 -8.96 4.53
N HIS A 15 -8.44 -8.33 5.63
CA HIS A 15 -7.82 -7.00 5.58
C HIS A 15 -6.31 -7.12 5.74
N ILE A 16 -5.58 -6.70 4.70
CA ILE A 16 -4.13 -6.61 4.70
C ILE A 16 -3.74 -5.17 5.07
N VAL A 17 -2.97 -5.02 6.15
CA VAL A 17 -2.44 -3.73 6.58
C VAL A 17 -0.92 -3.74 6.41
N VAL A 18 -0.41 -2.84 5.58
CA VAL A 18 1.02 -2.63 5.34
C VAL A 18 1.47 -1.40 6.12
N VAL A 19 2.38 -1.58 7.08
CA VAL A 19 2.92 -0.48 7.88
C VAL A 19 4.31 -0.12 7.36
N GLY A 20 4.43 1.11 6.85
CA GLY A 20 5.61 1.64 6.18
C GLY A 20 5.42 1.74 4.66
N ASN A 21 5.31 2.98 4.16
CA ASN A 21 5.20 3.26 2.72
C ASN A 21 6.55 3.68 2.10
N GLY A 22 7.61 2.94 2.44
CA GLY A 22 8.93 3.10 1.81
C GLY A 22 9.03 2.30 0.51
N MET A 23 10.23 2.26 -0.09
CA MET A 23 10.50 1.54 -1.34
C MET A 23 10.05 0.07 -1.28
N VAL A 24 10.32 -0.61 -0.17
CA VAL A 24 9.95 -2.03 0.03
C VAL A 24 8.44 -2.19 0.23
N GLY A 25 7.80 -1.27 0.98
CA GLY A 25 6.36 -1.30 1.22
C GLY A 25 5.57 -1.09 -0.07
N GLN A 26 5.99 -0.12 -0.88
CA GLN A 26 5.42 0.11 -2.21
C GLN A 26 5.57 -1.11 -3.11
N HIS A 27 6.77 -1.68 -3.17
CA HIS A 27 7.02 -2.86 -3.99
C HIS A 27 6.15 -4.05 -3.57
N LEU A 28 5.95 -4.25 -2.26
CA LEU A 28 5.04 -5.28 -1.76
C LEU A 28 3.60 -5.04 -2.23
N VAL A 29 3.11 -3.80 -2.14
CA VAL A 29 1.74 -3.46 -2.56
C VAL A 29 1.58 -3.64 -4.07
N GLU A 30 2.58 -3.26 -4.87
CA GLU A 30 2.60 -3.54 -6.31
C GLU A 30 2.49 -5.04 -6.60
N GLN A 31 3.25 -5.88 -5.89
CA GLN A 31 3.17 -7.34 -6.05
C GLN A 31 1.79 -7.89 -5.65
N LEU A 32 1.16 -7.36 -4.60
CA LEU A 32 -0.19 -7.73 -4.20
C LEU A 32 -1.22 -7.34 -5.28
N VAL A 33 -1.12 -6.14 -5.84
CA VAL A 33 -2.00 -5.66 -6.91
C VAL A 33 -1.81 -6.50 -8.17
N GLN A 34 -0.57 -6.78 -8.59
CA GLN A 34 -0.25 -7.64 -9.73
C GLN A 34 -0.81 -9.06 -9.58
N LYS A 35 -0.93 -9.56 -8.35
CA LYS A 35 -1.55 -10.85 -8.03
C LYS A 35 -3.06 -10.77 -7.82
N ASN A 36 -3.69 -9.64 -8.14
CA ASN A 36 -5.12 -9.38 -7.97
C ASN A 36 -5.63 -9.47 -6.53
N ALA A 37 -4.74 -9.39 -5.52
CA ALA A 37 -5.13 -9.49 -4.12
C ALA A 37 -6.11 -8.38 -3.69
N HIS A 38 -6.02 -7.21 -4.32
CA HIS A 38 -6.92 -6.08 -4.09
C HIS A 38 -8.39 -6.33 -4.49
N LEU A 39 -8.66 -7.37 -5.29
CA LEU A 39 -10.03 -7.78 -5.64
C LEU A 39 -10.68 -8.63 -4.54
N GLU A 40 -9.89 -9.32 -3.72
CA GLU A 40 -10.33 -10.26 -2.69
C GLU A 40 -10.07 -9.75 -1.26
N HIS A 41 -9.21 -8.74 -1.14
CA HIS A 41 -8.75 -8.20 0.13
C HIS A 41 -8.79 -6.68 0.11
N ARG A 42 -9.19 -6.12 1.24
CA ARG A 42 -8.96 -4.70 1.49
C ARG A 42 -7.48 -4.52 1.81
N ILE A 43 -6.78 -3.64 1.10
CA ILE A 43 -5.39 -3.28 1.38
C ILE A 43 -5.38 -1.88 1.99
N THR A 44 -4.64 -1.68 3.07
CA THR A 44 -4.43 -0.36 3.67
C THR A 44 -2.95 -0.19 3.92
N VAL A 45 -2.39 0.87 3.36
CA VAL A 45 -0.99 1.24 3.55
C VAL A 45 -0.93 2.42 4.52
N ILE A 46 -0.14 2.29 5.57
CA ILE A 46 0.06 3.33 6.57
C ILE A 46 1.51 3.81 6.48
N GLY A 47 1.70 5.06 6.10
CA GLY A 47 3.01 5.73 6.10
C GLY A 47 3.02 6.86 7.13
N ALA A 48 4.16 7.05 7.81
CA ALA A 48 4.36 8.20 8.70
C ALA A 48 4.74 9.48 7.92
N GLU A 49 5.17 9.32 6.67
CA GLU A 49 5.68 10.41 5.86
C GLU A 49 4.59 11.01 4.97
N ARG A 50 4.74 12.30 4.66
CA ARG A 50 3.79 13.06 3.85
C ARG A 50 3.77 12.62 2.38
N PHE A 51 4.89 12.10 1.88
CA PHE A 51 5.09 11.76 0.48
C PHE A 51 4.76 10.29 0.21
N ILE A 52 4.33 10.00 -1.02
CA ILE A 52 4.28 8.64 -1.56
C ILE A 52 5.68 8.01 -1.56
N ALA A 53 5.77 6.70 -1.78
CA ALA A 53 7.07 6.04 -1.80
C ALA A 53 8.00 6.64 -2.88
N TYR A 54 9.25 6.89 -2.49
CA TYR A 54 10.28 7.47 -3.34
C TYR A 54 11.63 6.80 -3.08
N ASP A 55 12.54 6.90 -4.06
CA ASP A 55 13.90 6.36 -4.00
C ASP A 55 14.76 7.16 -3.01
N ARG A 56 14.82 6.63 -1.79
CA ARG A 56 15.63 7.20 -0.71
C ARG A 56 17.12 6.98 -0.91
N VAL A 57 17.51 5.95 -1.66
CA VAL A 57 18.91 5.66 -1.95
C VAL A 57 19.51 6.80 -2.77
N GLN A 58 18.71 7.38 -3.67
CA GLN A 58 19.11 8.49 -4.53
C GLN A 58 18.90 9.89 -3.93
N LEU A 59 18.65 10.05 -2.63
CA LEU A 59 18.45 11.38 -2.02
C LEU A 59 19.62 12.36 -2.26
N SER A 60 20.85 11.85 -2.32
CA SER A 60 22.03 12.68 -2.59
C SER A 60 21.99 13.34 -3.98
N SER A 61 21.24 12.77 -4.92
CA SER A 61 21.11 13.33 -6.28
C SER A 61 20.32 14.63 -6.34
N LEU A 62 19.56 14.99 -5.30
CA LEU A 62 18.91 16.29 -5.19
C LEU A 62 19.95 17.42 -5.18
N PHE A 63 21.10 17.21 -4.54
CA PHE A 63 22.21 18.17 -4.55
C PHE A 63 22.89 18.30 -5.92
N ALA A 64 22.68 17.31 -6.80
CA ALA A 64 23.14 17.32 -8.18
C ALA A 64 22.09 17.88 -9.17
N GLY A 65 20.98 18.43 -8.66
CA GLY A 65 19.96 19.10 -9.47
C GLY A 65 18.77 18.23 -9.87
N LYS A 66 18.67 16.98 -9.39
CA LYS A 66 17.42 16.22 -9.54
C LYS A 66 16.30 16.86 -8.72
N SER A 67 15.08 16.76 -9.22
CA SER A 67 13.88 17.20 -8.54
C SER A 67 13.35 16.11 -7.59
N HIS A 68 12.41 16.49 -6.73
CA HIS A 68 11.68 15.54 -5.89
C HIS A 68 10.91 14.51 -6.72
N ASP A 69 10.31 14.97 -7.83
CA ASP A 69 9.51 14.13 -8.73
C ASP A 69 10.36 13.04 -9.39
N ASP A 70 11.65 13.33 -9.70
CA ASP A 70 12.60 12.36 -10.25
C ASP A 70 12.90 11.19 -9.29
N LEU A 71 12.53 11.32 -8.00
CA LEU A 71 12.71 10.27 -7.01
C LEU A 71 11.42 9.48 -6.76
N MET A 72 10.25 9.90 -7.25
CA MET A 72 8.99 9.21 -6.95
C MET A 72 8.98 7.81 -7.57
N LEU A 73 8.61 6.80 -6.78
CA LEU A 73 8.50 5.40 -7.26
C LEU A 73 7.11 5.08 -7.82
N SER A 74 6.13 5.91 -7.52
CA SER A 74 4.76 5.79 -7.99
C SER A 74 4.15 7.19 -8.13
N ASN A 75 2.86 7.28 -8.41
CA ASN A 75 2.09 8.52 -8.37
C ASN A 75 0.91 8.37 -7.40
N GLN A 76 0.34 9.50 -6.96
CA GLN A 76 -0.77 9.50 -6.02
C GLN A 76 -2.04 8.84 -6.61
N GLU A 77 -2.23 8.89 -7.93
CA GLU A 77 -3.39 8.33 -8.62
C GLU A 77 -3.35 6.80 -8.72
N TRP A 78 -2.18 6.19 -8.54
CA TRP A 78 -2.01 4.74 -8.57
C TRP A 78 -2.58 4.04 -7.33
N TYR A 79 -2.61 4.73 -6.18
CA TYR A 79 -3.20 4.22 -4.93
C TYR A 79 -4.72 4.32 -4.93
#